data_AF-A0A9Q0DW41-F1
#
_entry.id   AF-A0A9Q0DW41-F1
#
_cell.length_a   1.000
_cell.length_b   1.000
_cell.length_c   1.000
_cell.angle_alpha   90.00
_cell.angle_beta   90.00
_cell.angle_gamma   90.00
#
_symmetry.space_group_name_H-M   'P 1'
#
loop_
_entity.id
_entity.type
_entity.pdbx_description
1 polymer ?
#
loop_
_entity_poly.entity_id
_entity_poly.type
_entity_poly.pdbx_seq_one_letter_code
_entity_poly.pdbx_strand_id
1 'polypeptide(L)'
;MEYAEGQSRRSNVVLDGIGEEPGETWEQTEEKVKDILVDKLKLQRGIEIERAHRTGKPAANNTRPRPIVGRFLRFKDRSAVLERAINLRGTNIYIKEDYTDSQNEKERATP
;
A
#
# COMPACT_ATOMS: atom_id res chain seq x y z
N MET A 1 9.46 -12.59 -18.84
CA MET A 1 8.29 -11.73 -18.52
C MET A 1 8.18 -11.47 -17.03
N GLU A 2 8.24 -12.49 -16.16
CA GLU A 2 8.15 -12.35 -14.69
C GLU A 2 9.17 -11.37 -14.06
N TYR A 3 10.42 -11.35 -14.54
CA TYR A 3 11.45 -10.42 -14.06
C TYR A 3 11.13 -8.94 -14.31
N ALA A 4 10.50 -8.61 -15.45
CA ALA A 4 10.18 -7.22 -15.81
C ALA A 4 9.03 -6.67 -14.96
N GLU A 5 8.03 -7.51 -14.67
CA GLU A 5 6.91 -7.14 -13.79
C GLU A 5 7.35 -6.96 -12.34
N GLY A 6 8.23 -7.85 -11.83
CA GLY A 6 8.83 -7.69 -10.51
C GLY A 6 9.61 -6.39 -10.35
N GLN A 7 10.39 -6.00 -11.37
CA GLN A 7 11.10 -4.71 -11.37
C GLN A 7 10.14 -3.51 -11.42
N SER A 8 9.02 -3.63 -12.12
CA SER A 8 8.00 -2.57 -12.17
C SER A 8 7.30 -2.38 -10.82
N ARG A 9 7.02 -3.47 -10.09
CA ARG A 9 6.28 -3.45 -8.82
C ARG A 9 7.16 -3.34 -7.56
N ARG A 10 8.49 -3.42 -7.70
CA ARG A 10 9.43 -3.40 -6.56
C ARG A 10 9.29 -2.17 -5.65
N SER A 11 8.87 -1.03 -6.20
CA SER A 11 8.68 0.22 -5.46
C SER A 11 7.23 0.42 -4.99
N ASN A 12 6.37 -0.57 -5.20
CA ASN A 12 4.97 -0.51 -4.81
C ASN A 12 4.76 -1.19 -3.44
N VAL A 13 3.75 -0.69 -2.72
CA VAL A 13 3.15 -1.34 -1.55
C VAL A 13 1.65 -1.35 -1.69
N VAL A 14 1.02 -2.32 -1.03
CA VAL A 14 -0.43 -2.39 -0.88
C VAL A 14 -0.78 -2.04 0.56
N LEU A 15 -1.62 -1.02 0.74
CA LEU A 15 -2.18 -0.62 2.02
C LEU A 15 -3.65 -1.07 2.10
N ASP A 16 -4.04 -1.71 3.19
CA ASP A 16 -5.41 -2.19 3.46
C ASP A 16 -5.91 -1.63 4.80
N GLY A 17 -7.23 -1.52 4.95
CA GLY A 17 -7.86 -1.01 6.18
C GLY A 17 -7.98 0.51 6.28
N ILE A 18 -7.68 1.24 5.22
CA ILE A 18 -7.81 2.71 5.16
C ILE A 18 -9.21 3.07 4.68
N GLY A 19 -9.97 3.85 5.47
CA GLY A 19 -11.35 4.24 5.12
C GLY A 19 -11.44 4.92 3.74
N GLU A 20 -12.43 4.52 2.94
CA GLU A 20 -12.73 5.07 1.62
C GLU A 20 -13.91 6.02 1.71
N GLU A 21 -13.83 7.15 1.00
CA GLU A 21 -14.93 8.11 0.87
C GLU A 21 -15.54 8.05 -0.54
N PRO A 22 -16.86 8.27 -0.68
CA PRO A 22 -17.51 8.33 -1.99
C PRO A 22 -16.97 9.54 -2.78
N GLY A 23 -16.46 9.27 -3.97
CA GLY A 23 -15.84 10.31 -4.82
C GLY A 23 -14.40 10.67 -4.44
N GLU A 24 -13.72 9.84 -3.64
CA GLU A 24 -12.32 10.03 -3.26
C GLU A 24 -11.42 10.20 -4.49
N THR A 25 -10.69 11.31 -4.57
CA THR A 25 -9.73 11.58 -5.64
C THR A 25 -8.38 10.92 -5.36
N TRP A 26 -7.52 10.83 -6.39
CA TRP A 26 -6.16 10.29 -6.21
C TRP A 26 -5.32 11.17 -5.26
N GLU A 27 -5.52 12.48 -5.28
CA GLU A 27 -4.86 13.42 -4.37
C GLU A 27 -5.25 13.15 -2.91
N GLN A 28 -6.55 12.98 -2.64
CA GLN A 28 -7.05 12.64 -1.30
C GLN A 28 -6.54 11.26 -0.85
N THR A 29 -6.48 10.30 -1.77
CA THR A 29 -5.89 8.97 -1.50
C THR A 29 -4.42 9.11 -1.10
N GLU A 30 -3.66 9.93 -1.81
CA GLU A 30 -2.25 10.18 -1.53
C GLU A 30 -2.03 10.88 -0.18
N GLU A 31 -2.85 11.88 0.14
CA GLU A 31 -2.83 12.55 1.44
C GLU A 31 -3.08 11.57 2.59
N LYS A 32 -4.05 10.66 2.45
CA LYS A 32 -4.29 9.61 3.46
C LYS A 32 -3.09 8.68 3.65
N VAL A 33 -2.41 8.31 2.56
CA VAL A 33 -1.18 7.51 2.66
C VAL A 33 -0.11 8.32 3.39
N LYS A 34 0.12 9.57 3.00
CA LYS A 34 1.11 10.46 3.66
C LYS A 34 0.85 10.61 5.16
N ASP A 35 -0.41 10.79 5.55
CA ASP A 35 -0.80 10.89 6.96
C ASP A 35 -0.42 9.62 7.73
N ILE A 36 -0.71 8.43 7.18
CA ILE A 36 -0.35 7.14 7.82
C ILE A 36 1.17 6.97 7.92
N LEU A 37 1.92 7.38 6.89
CA LEU A 37 3.39 7.34 6.93
C LEU A 37 3.95 8.19 8.09
N VAL A 38 3.37 9.36 8.32
CA VAL A 38 3.81 10.27 9.38
C VAL A 38 3.29 9.85 10.75
N ASP A 39 1.98 9.63 10.88
CA ASP A 39 1.33 9.36 12.17
C ASP A 39 1.63 7.95 12.68
N LYS A 40 1.46 6.93 11.84
CA LYS A 40 1.58 5.53 12.28
C LYS A 40 2.99 5.00 12.15
N LEU A 41 3.66 5.30 11.04
CA LEU A 41 4.98 4.78 10.76
C LEU A 41 6.10 5.70 11.28
N LYS A 42 5.78 6.92 11.75
CA LYS A 42 6.78 7.89 12.25
C LYS A 42 7.89 8.17 11.23
N LEU A 43 7.55 8.08 9.94
CA LEU A 43 8.44 8.41 8.83
C LEU A 43 8.32 9.90 8.56
N GLN A 44 9.39 10.65 8.79
CA GLN A 44 9.43 12.10 8.54
C GLN A 44 9.33 12.40 7.03
N ARG A 45 9.08 13.69 6.71
CA ARG A 45 8.72 14.29 5.41
C ARG A 45 9.68 14.09 4.20
N GLY A 46 10.55 13.08 4.22
CA GLY A 46 11.45 12.75 3.11
C GLY A 46 10.92 11.69 2.13
N ILE A 47 9.78 11.05 2.42
CA ILE A 47 9.26 9.99 1.56
C ILE A 47 8.47 10.58 0.39
N GLU A 48 8.95 10.31 -0.81
CA GLU A 48 8.33 10.76 -2.06
C GLU A 48 7.43 9.65 -2.62
N ILE A 49 6.11 9.91 -2.62
CA ILE A 49 5.11 9.05 -3.26
C ILE A 49 4.97 9.53 -4.70
N GLU A 50 5.19 8.64 -5.67
CA GLU A 50 4.99 8.93 -7.09
C GLU A 50 3.49 8.92 -7.45
N ARG A 51 2.76 7.95 -6.88
CA ARG A 51 1.30 7.82 -7.07
C ARG A 51 0.67 6.96 -5.97
N ALA A 52 -0.53 7.32 -5.54
CA ALA A 52 -1.39 6.45 -4.73
C ALA A 52 -2.79 6.39 -5.34
N HIS A 53 -3.37 5.19 -5.41
CA HIS A 53 -4.74 5.01 -5.90
C HIS A 53 -5.39 3.76 -5.33
N ARG A 54 -6.73 3.78 -5.21
CA ARG A 54 -7.52 2.61 -4.85
C ARG A 54 -7.51 1.58 -5.97
N THR A 55 -7.36 0.31 -5.63
CA THR A 55 -7.41 -0.81 -6.57
C THR A 55 -8.51 -1.81 -6.18
N GLY A 56 -9.02 -2.53 -7.18
CA GLY A 56 -10.08 -3.53 -7.00
C GLY A 56 -11.50 -2.99 -7.14
N LYS A 57 -12.46 -3.91 -7.04
CA LYS A 57 -13.89 -3.60 -7.15
C LYS A 57 -14.41 -3.05 -5.81
N PRO A 58 -15.31 -2.05 -5.82
CA PRO A 58 -16.00 -1.62 -4.61
C PRO A 58 -16.71 -2.82 -3.97
N ALA A 59 -16.63 -2.95 -2.65
CA ALA A 59 -17.41 -3.98 -1.96
C ALA A 59 -18.90 -3.67 -2.15
N ALA A 60 -19.70 -4.67 -2.54
CA ALA A 60 -21.13 -4.50 -2.83
C ALA A 60 -21.92 -3.86 -1.67
N ASN A 61 -21.46 -4.07 -0.44
CA ASN A 61 -22.07 -3.54 0.79
C ASN A 61 -21.20 -2.48 1.49
N ASN A 62 -20.16 -1.98 0.83
CA ASN A 62 -19.18 -1.05 1.40
C ASN A 62 -18.56 -1.51 2.74
N THR A 63 -18.60 -2.80 3.02
CA THR A 63 -18.18 -3.40 4.29
C THR A 63 -16.67 -3.42 4.47
N ARG A 64 -15.92 -3.34 3.36
CA ARG A 64 -14.46 -3.31 3.38
C ARG A 64 -13.96 -2.23 2.42
N PRO A 65 -13.13 -1.29 2.89
CA PRO A 65 -12.53 -0.29 2.00
C PRO A 65 -11.62 -0.97 0.98
N ARG A 66 -11.56 -0.41 -0.24
CA ARG A 66 -10.65 -0.90 -1.27
C ARG A 66 -9.19 -0.69 -0.86
N PRO A 67 -8.28 -1.64 -1.13
CA PRO A 67 -6.87 -1.44 -0.87
C PRO A 67 -6.31 -0.31 -1.73
N ILE A 68 -5.29 0.38 -1.21
CA ILE A 68 -4.54 1.41 -1.91
C ILE A 68 -3.23 0.81 -2.41
N VAL A 69 -2.92 1.02 -3.68
CA VAL A 69 -1.58 0.77 -4.22
C VAL A 69 -0.82 2.10 -4.18
N GLY A 70 0.22 2.15 -3.34
CA GLY A 70 1.14 3.27 -3.23
C GLY A 70 2.45 2.94 -3.92
N ARG A 71 2.84 3.75 -4.91
CA ARG A 71 4.13 3.66 -5.59
C ARG A 71 5.05 4.74 -5.07
N PHE A 72 6.21 4.32 -4.56
CA PHE A 72 7.25 5.24 -4.09
C PHE A 72 8.23 5.54 -5.21
N LEU A 73 8.76 6.77 -5.20
CA LEU A 73 9.79 7.18 -6.16
C LEU A 73 11.09 6.38 -5.94
N ARG A 74 11.42 6.09 -4.68
CA ARG A 74 12.65 5.39 -4.29
C ARG A 74 12.33 4.03 -3.67
N PHE A 75 13.01 3.00 -4.15
CA PHE A 75 12.92 1.65 -3.56
C PHE A 75 13.29 1.64 -2.07
N LYS A 76 14.26 2.47 -1.65
CA LYS A 76 14.67 2.57 -0.24
C LYS A 76 13.54 3.07 0.66
N ASP A 77 12.71 4.00 0.17
CA ASP A 77 11.59 4.54 0.93
C ASP A 77 10.53 3.45 1.12
N ARG A 78 10.24 2.69 0.05
CA ARG A 78 9.36 1.52 0.12
C ARG A 78 9.83 0.50 1.16
N SER A 79 11.12 0.17 1.20
CA SER A 79 11.67 -0.74 2.22
C SER A 79 11.53 -0.18 3.63
N ALA A 80 11.80 1.11 3.83
CA ALA A 80 11.64 1.77 5.14
C ALA A 80 10.18 1.79 5.63
N VAL A 81 9.21 1.87 4.72
CA VAL A 81 7.77 1.76 5.01
C VAL A 81 7.42 0.35 5.50
N LEU A 82 7.89 -0.68 4.81
CA LEU A 82 7.60 -2.07 5.17
C LEU A 82 8.26 -2.47 6.49
N GLU A 83 9.51 -2.05 6.72
CA GLU A 83 10.23 -2.34 7.96
C GLU A 83 9.50 -1.75 9.18
N ARG A 84 8.89 -0.56 9.02
CA ARG A 84 8.10 0.09 10.06
C ARG A 84 6.65 -0.37 10.12
N ALA A 85 6.17 -1.19 9.17
CA ALA A 85 4.80 -1.71 9.17
C ALA A 85 4.48 -2.52 10.44
N ILE A 86 5.51 -3.01 11.16
CA ILE A 86 5.35 -3.60 12.49
C ILE A 86 4.66 -2.68 13.51
N ASN A 87 4.79 -1.35 13.36
CA ASN A 87 4.14 -0.35 14.21
C ASN A 87 2.62 -0.30 14.01
N LEU A 88 2.10 -0.92 12.95
CA LEU A 88 0.66 -1.04 12.68
C LEU A 88 0.02 -2.20 13.43
N ARG A 89 0.79 -3.02 14.16
CA ARG A 89 0.24 -4.10 15.00
C ARG A 89 -0.72 -3.52 16.03
N GLY A 90 -1.90 -4.14 16.14
CA GLY A 90 -2.98 -3.67 17.01
C GLY A 90 -3.83 -2.56 16.39
N THR A 91 -3.48 -2.07 15.19
CA THR A 91 -4.38 -1.26 14.36
C THR A 91 -5.14 -2.15 13.37
N ASN A 92 -6.15 -1.60 12.72
CA ASN A 92 -6.86 -2.25 11.62
C ASN A 92 -6.27 -1.89 10.24
N ILE A 93 -5.02 -1.40 10.19
CA ILE A 93 -4.31 -1.00 8.98
C ILE A 93 -3.20 -2.00 8.70
N TYR A 94 -3.07 -2.42 7.45
CA TYR A 94 -2.07 -3.38 7.02
C TYR A 94 -1.29 -2.82 5.83
N ILE A 95 0.03 -3.04 5.82
CA ILE A 95 0.89 -2.71 4.68
C ILE A 95 1.66 -3.95 4.30
N LYS A 96 1.67 -4.26 3.00
CA LYS A 96 2.38 -5.41 2.44
C LYS A 96 3.04 -5.06 1.11
N GLU A 97 3.93 -5.94 0.69
CA GLU A 97 4.57 -5.87 -0.61
C GLU A 97 3.56 -6.07 -1.74
N ASP A 98 3.71 -5.31 -2.83
CA ASP A 98 2.96 -5.50 -4.07
C ASP A 98 3.69 -6.53 -4.94
N TYR A 99 3.43 -7.81 -4.69
CA TYR A 99 4.00 -8.89 -5.49
C TYR A 99 3.22 -9.10 -6.80
N THR A 100 3.84 -9.79 -7.76
CA THR A 100 3.13 -10.29 -8.94
C THR A 100 2.09 -11.35 -8.54
N ASP A 101 1.11 -11.61 -9.40
CA ASP A 101 0.05 -12.59 -9.10
C ASP A 101 0.62 -13.98 -8.78
N SER A 102 1.62 -14.42 -9.57
CA SER A 102 2.36 -15.66 -9.36
C SER A 102 3.11 -15.73 -8.02
N GLN A 103 3.53 -14.59 -7.47
CA GLN A 103 4.21 -14.51 -6.17
C GLN A 103 3.19 -14.43 -5.02
N ASN A 104 2.08 -13.71 -5.20
CA ASN A 104 0.97 -13.70 -4.25
C ASN A 104 0.34 -15.11 -4.09
N GLU A 105 0.27 -15.90 -5.17
CA GLU A 105 -0.23 -17.27 -5.11
C GLU A 105 0.66 -18.19 -4.27
N LYS A 106 1.99 -18.04 -4.35
CA LYS A 106 2.96 -18.79 -3.53
C LYS A 106 2.90 -18.41 -2.05
N GLU A 107 2.73 -17.13 -1.73
CA GLU A 107 2.52 -16.64 -0.35
C GLU A 107 1.21 -17.17 0.24
N ARG A 108 0.13 -17.22 -0.55
CA ARG A 108 -1.15 -17.81 -0.10
C ARG A 108 -1.08 -19.33 0.09
N ALA A 109 -0.19 -19.99 -0.66
CA ALA A 109 0.00 -21.45 -0.60
C ALA A 109 0.95 -21.91 0.52
N THR A 110 1.61 -20.98 1.22
CA THR A 110 2.51 -21.31 2.34
C THR A 110 1.80 -20.97 3.67
N PRO A 111 1.44 -21.97 4.49
CA PRO A 111 0.69 -21.79 5.73
C PRO A 111 1.49 -21.16 6.88
#